data_AF-A0A1E4US66-F1
#
_entry.id   AF-A0A1E4US66-F1
#
_cell.length_a   1.000
_cell.length_b   1.000
_cell.length_c   1.000
_cell.angle_alpha   90.00
_cell.angle_beta   90.00
_cell.angle_gamma   90.00
#
_symmetry.space_group_name_H-M   'P 1'
#
loop_
_entity.id
_entity.type
_entity.pdbx_description
1 polymer ?
#
loop_
_entity_poly.entity_id
_entity_poly.type
_entity_poly.pdbx_seq_one_letter_code
_entity_poly.pdbx_strand_id
1 'polypeptide(L)' 'MTSRLSPEDQQRVDHYLSAPQHQVERQPFRVWRLLGVILLVVVGLGVLSRLLSRLVL' A
#
# COMPACT_ATOMS: atom_id res chain seq x y z
N MET A 1 25.53 -3.61 11.47
CA MET A 1 24.81 -2.32 11.43
C MET A 1 25.33 -1.48 12.57
N THR A 2 26.37 -0.67 12.33
CA THR A 2 26.87 0.29 13.32
C THR A 2 25.80 1.36 13.47
N SER A 3 25.09 1.37 14.60
CA SER A 3 24.12 2.42 14.88
C SER A 3 24.87 3.75 14.90
N ARG A 4 24.45 4.69 14.05
CA ARG A 4 25.01 6.06 13.99
C ARG A 4 24.49 6.95 15.12
N LEU A 5 23.61 6.42 15.96
CA LEU A 5 22.99 7.10 17.08
C LEU A 5 23.80 6.83 18.35
N SER A 6 23.91 7.86 19.20
CA SER A 6 24.40 7.67 20.55
C SER A 6 23.50 6.68 21.29
N PRO A 7 23.99 5.98 22.34
CA PRO A 7 23.17 5.04 23.10
C PRO A 7 21.88 5.67 23.64
N GLU A 8 21.94 6.93 24.05
CA GLU A 8 20.79 7.68 24.57
C GLU A 8 19.75 7.97 23.47
N ASP A 9 20.21 8.36 22.28
CA ASP A 9 19.31 8.64 21.16
C ASP A 9 18.65 7.35 20.64
N GLN A 10 19.40 6.25 20.62
CA GLN A 10 18.87 4.93 20.28
C GLN A 10 17.74 4.54 21.25
N GLN A 11 17.95 4.78 22.55
CA GLN A 11 16.96 4.44 23.58
C GLN A 11 15.67 5.26 23.44
N ARG A 12 15.77 6.54 23.06
CA ARG A 12 14.57 7.36 22.77
C ARG A 12 13.81 6.86 21.54
N VAL A 13 14.53 6.44 20.49
CA VAL A 13 13.91 5.88 19.28
C VAL A 13 13.19 4.57 19.59
N ASP A 14 13.84 3.67 20.34
CA ASP A 14 13.25 2.39 20.71
C ASP A 14 12.00 2.58 21.59
N HIS A 15 12.04 3.54 22.51
CA HIS A 15 10.88 3.88 23.33
C HIS A 15 9.72 4.45 22.50
N TYR A 16 10.02 5.29 21.51
CA TYR A 16 9.02 5.84 20.60
C TYR A 16 8.41 4.77 19.69
N LEU A 17 9.22 3.88 19.11
CA LEU A 17 8.76 2.82 18.21
C LEU A 17 7.99 1.70 18.92
N SER A 18 8.27 1.46 20.20
CA SER A 18 7.56 0.48 21.03
C SER A 18 6.22 0.99 21.55
N ALA A 19 5.88 2.27 21.34
CA ALA A 19 4.60 2.80 21.77
C ALA A 19 3.44 2.00 21.13
N PRO A 20 2.36 1.68 21.88
CA PRO A 20 1.28 0.80 21.42
C PRO A 20 0.60 1.26 20.12
N GLN A 21 0.56 2.57 19.91
CA GLN A 21 0.02 3.22 18.71
C GLN A 21 0.82 2.92 17.43
N HIS A 22 2.09 2.54 17.55
CA HIS A 22 2.98 2.21 16.44
C HIS A 22 3.08 0.70 16.17
N GLN A 23 2.55 -0.14 17.07
CA GLN A 23 2.47 -1.60 16.92
C GLN A 23 1.24 -2.05 16.12
N VAL A 24 0.95 -1.37 15.01
CA VAL A 24 -0.14 -1.77 14.13
C VAL A 24 0.23 -3.09 13.46
N GLU A 25 -0.53 -4.15 13.72
CA GLU A 25 -0.41 -5.41 12.98
C GLU A 25 -0.66 -5.14 11.50
N ARG A 26 0.42 -5.11 10.72
CA ARG A 26 0.32 -4.93 9.27
C ARG A 26 -0.22 -6.22 8.69
N GLN A 27 -1.46 -6.18 8.21
CA GLN A 27 -1.99 -7.31 7.46
C GLN A 27 -1.04 -7.66 6.30
N PRO A 28 -0.86 -8.96 6.00
CA PRO A 28 0.01 -9.39 4.92
C PRO A 28 -0.45 -8.75 3.61
N PHE A 29 0.51 -8.22 2.86
CA PHE A 29 0.23 -7.63 1.56
C PHE A 29 -0.26 -8.70 0.59
N ARG A 30 -1.50 -8.57 0.09
CA ARG A 30 -2.10 -9.53 -0.83
C ARG A 30 -1.95 -9.05 -2.26
N VAL A 31 -0.80 -9.31 -2.87
CA VAL A 31 -0.41 -8.89 -4.24
C VAL A 31 -1.54 -9.17 -5.26
N TRP A 32 -2.09 -10.38 -5.23
CA TRP A 32 -3.13 -10.80 -6.17
C TRP A 32 -4.42 -9.99 -6.09
N ARG A 33 -4.78 -9.51 -4.90
CA ARG A 33 -5.94 -8.63 -4.72
C ARG A 33 -5.71 -7.27 -5.38
N LEU A 34 -4.52 -6.70 -5.22
CA LEU A 34 -4.14 -5.46 -5.91
C LEU A 34 -4.20 -5.64 -7.43
N LEU A 35 -3.56 -6.70 -7.94
CA LEU A 35 -3.54 -6.99 -9.38
C LEU A 35 -4.95 -7.21 -9.94
N GLY A 36 -5.81 -7.95 -9.23
CA GLY A 36 -7.19 -8.18 -9.64
C GLY A 36 -8.01 -6.88 -9.74
N VAL A 37 -7.87 -5.97 -8.77
CA VAL A 37 -8.55 -4.67 -8.80
C VAL A 37 -8.06 -3.82 -9.98
N ILE A 38 -6.75 -3.75 -10.20
CA ILE A 38 -6.17 -3.01 -11.32
C ILE A 38 -6.70 -3.56 -12.65
N LEU A 39 -6.67 -4.87 -12.83
CA LEU A 39 -7.15 -5.52 -14.05
C LEU A 39 -8.64 -5.23 -14.29
N LEU A 40 -9.46 -5.33 -13.24
CA LEU A 40 -10.89 -5.05 -13.32
C LEU A 40 -11.16 -3.62 -13.79
N VAL A 41 -10.45 -2.64 -13.23
CA VAL A 41 -10.61 -1.23 -13.62
C VAL A 41 -10.21 -1.01 -15.07
N VAL A 42 -9.04 -1.52 -15.49
CA VAL A 42 -8.54 -1.37 -16.86
C VAL A 42 -9.50 -2.02 -17.87
N VAL A 43 -9.96 -3.24 -17.60
CA VAL A 43 -10.93 -3.93 -18.45
C VAL A 43 -12.26 -3.19 -18.48
N GLY A 44 -12.76 -2.75 -17.32
CA GLY A 44 -14.02 -2.01 -17.20
C GLY A 44 -14.01 -0.71 -18.01
N LEU A 45 -12.95 0.10 -17.89
CA LEU A 45 -12.77 1.31 -18.68
C LEU A 45 -12.65 1.01 -20.18
N GLY A 46 -11.94 -0.06 -20.55
CA GLY A 46 -11.83 -0.50 -21.94
C GLY A 46 -13.16 -0.94 -22.55
N VAL A 47 -13.99 -1.67 -21.78
CA VAL A 47 -15.35 -2.04 -22.20
C VAL A 47 -16.23 -0.81 -22.33
N LEU A 48 -16.22 0.07 -21.32
CA LEU A 48 -17.00 1.31 -21.32
C LEU A 48 -16.64 2.17 -22.54
N SER A 49 -15.36 2.34 -22.84
CA SER A 49 -14.89 3.08 -24.01
C SER A 49 -15.45 2.51 -25.33
N ARG A 50 -15.44 1.18 -25.50
CA ARG A 50 -16.03 0.53 -26.68
C ARG A 50 -17.55 0.70 -26.76
N LEU A 51 -18.25 0.64 -25.63
CA LEU A 51 -19.69 0.87 -25.60
C LEU A 51 -20.04 2.30 -26.02
N LEU A 52 -19.33 3.29 -25.48
CA LEU A 52 -19.50 4.69 -25.85
C LEU A 52 -19.20 4.90 -27.35
N SER A 53 -18.13 4.29 -27.86
CA SER A 53 -17.80 4.35 -29.29
C SER A 53 -18.92 3.79 -30.18
N ARG A 54 -19.57 2.69 -29.77
CA ARG A 54 -20.71 2.10 -30.51
C ARG A 54 -21.99 2.92 -30.45
N LEU A 55 -22.15 3.78 -29.44
CA LEU A 55 -23.34 4.63 -29.30
C LEU A 55 -23.20 5.94 -30.08
N VAL A 56 -21.96 6.33 -30.41
CA VAL A 56 -21.64 7.57 -31.12
C VAL A 56 -21.43 7.36 -32.62
N LEU A 57 -20.93 6.19 -33.02
CA LEU A 57 -20.81 5.77 -34.43
C LEU A 57 -22.13 5.20 -34.94
#